data_AF-A0A355RYS0-F1
#
_entry.id   AF-A0A355RYS0-F1
#
_cell.length_a   1.000
_cell.length_b   1.000
_cell.length_c   1.000
_cell.angle_alpha   90.00
_cell.angle_beta   90.00
_cell.angle_gamma   90.00
#
_symmetry.space_group_name_H-M   'P 1'
#
loop_
_entity.id
_entity.type
_entity.pdbx_description
1 polymer ?
#
loop_
_entity_poly.entity_id
_entity_poly.type
_entity_poly.pdbx_seq_one_letter_code
_entity_poly.pdbx_strand_id
1 'polypeptide(L)'
;MSRIGDRIKTARISKNVSLKELGRKCGVSQSYISDVESGKRIINDALIKRISSILDINLNEAMLEDEEPSFDAEVSDQNTEPEGANIEWQSALSSIIKDVPVYDINMDKVLEYKHLPIVGNKIEGHNPDRLVYIKVPDNSMRG
;
A
#
# COMPACT_ATOMS: atom_id res chain seq x y z
N MET A 1 21.69 4.05 16.90
CA MET A 1 20.75 5.00 16.27
C MET A 1 19.60 4.19 15.68
N SER A 2 18.37 4.64 15.84
CA SER A 2 17.18 3.93 15.33
C SER A 2 16.84 4.49 13.95
N ARG A 3 16.63 3.62 12.95
CA ARG A 3 16.25 4.01 11.56
C ARG A 3 15.09 5.00 11.55
N ILE A 4 14.09 4.78 12.42
CA ILE A 4 12.92 5.64 12.55
C ILE A 4 13.28 7.01 13.16
N GLY A 5 14.16 7.02 14.17
CA GLY A 5 14.56 8.22 14.90
C GLY A 5 15.37 9.16 14.02
N ASP A 6 16.27 8.61 13.20
CA ASP A 6 17.07 9.40 12.27
C ASP A 6 16.21 10.02 11.16
N ARG A 7 15.24 9.26 10.61
CA ARG A 7 14.29 9.80 9.61
C ARG A 7 13.43 10.93 10.18
N ILE A 8 12.92 10.77 11.40
CA ILE A 8 12.17 11.83 12.10
C ILE A 8 13.04 13.08 12.26
N LYS A 9 14.30 12.91 12.65
CA LYS A 9 15.25 14.01 12.81
C LYS A 9 15.54 14.72 11.50
N THR A 10 15.80 13.98 10.43
CA THR A 10 16.07 14.54 9.09
C THR A 10 14.85 15.30 8.58
N ALA A 11 13.67 14.71 8.61
CA ALA A 11 12.44 15.37 8.16
C ALA A 11 12.09 16.61 9.00
N ARG A 12 12.37 16.56 10.31
CA ARG A 12 12.22 17.72 11.19
C ARG A 12 13.14 18.88 10.78
N ILE A 13 14.39 18.59 10.43
CA ILE A 13 15.36 19.58 9.96
C ILE A 13 14.92 20.14 8.59
N SER A 14 14.52 19.28 7.65
CA SER A 14 14.06 19.70 6.32
C SER A 14 12.83 20.62 6.38
N LYS A 15 11.92 20.39 7.32
CA LYS A 15 10.74 21.24 7.55
C LYS A 15 10.96 22.38 8.54
N ASN A 16 12.18 22.57 9.02
CA ASN A 16 12.56 23.61 9.97
C ASN A 16 11.71 23.63 11.26
N VAL A 17 11.25 22.46 11.72
CA VAL A 17 10.42 22.32 12.92
C VAL A 17 11.31 22.13 14.16
N SER A 18 11.02 22.84 15.25
CA SER A 18 11.78 22.65 16.50
C SER A 18 11.30 21.43 17.29
N LEU A 19 12.15 20.84 18.13
CA LEU A 19 11.79 19.72 19.02
C LEU A 19 10.58 20.03 19.91
N LYS A 20 10.50 21.27 20.40
CA LYS A 20 9.41 21.76 21.24
C LYS A 20 8.10 21.89 20.46
N GLU A 21 8.19 22.32 19.20
CA GLU A 21 7.02 22.46 18.33
C GLU A 21 6.50 21.10 17.86
N LEU A 22 7.39 20.17 17.50
CA LEU A 22 7.00 18.80 17.15
C LEU A 22 6.33 18.11 18.33
N GLY A 23 6.89 18.24 19.53
CA GLY A 23 6.29 17.72 20.76
C GLY A 23 4.89 18.29 21.01
N ARG A 24 4.72 19.61 20.87
CA ARG A 24 3.41 20.28 21.03
C ARG A 24 2.38 19.77 20.01
N LYS A 25 2.76 19.61 18.74
CA LYS A 25 1.85 19.10 17.68
C LYS A 25 1.50 17.62 17.87
N CYS A 26 2.44 16.81 18.38
CA CYS A 26 2.23 15.38 18.60
C CYS A 26 1.55 15.04 19.94
N GLY A 27 1.46 16.02 20.85
CA GLY A 27 0.93 15.84 22.21
C GLY A 27 1.91 15.14 23.16
N VAL A 28 3.22 15.32 22.97
CA VAL A 28 4.28 14.70 23.78
C VAL A 28 5.30 15.74 24.26
N SER A 29 6.08 15.38 25.30
CA SER A 29 7.10 16.29 25.83
C SER A 29 8.30 16.43 24.88
N GLN A 30 9.01 17.55 24.98
CA GLN A 30 10.23 17.79 24.18
C GLN A 30 11.29 16.70 24.43
N SER A 31 11.47 16.29 25.69
CA SER A 31 12.42 15.23 26.06
C SER A 31 12.04 13.89 25.42
N TYR A 32 10.74 13.59 25.31
CA TYR A 32 10.26 12.38 24.64
C TYR A 32 10.70 12.33 23.17
N ILE A 33 10.53 13.42 22.42
CA ILE A 33 10.97 13.49 21.03
C ILE A 33 12.49 13.34 20.93
N SER A 34 13.25 13.95 21.84
CA SER A 34 14.71 13.80 21.88
C SER A 34 15.16 12.35 22.15
N ASP A 35 14.46 11.63 23.03
CA ASP A 35 14.75 10.22 23.32
C ASP A 35 14.39 9.31 22.15
N VAL A 36 13.36 9.66 21.38
CA VAL A 36 12.96 8.95 20.16
C VAL A 36 13.96 9.19 19.03
N GLU A 37 14.35 10.45 18.77
CA GLU A 37 15.35 10.79 17.74
C GLU A 37 16.71 10.15 18.05
N SER A 38 17.06 10.00 19.33
CA SER A 38 18.30 9.29 19.73
C SER A 38 18.17 7.77 19.76
N GLY A 39 16.97 7.21 19.54
CA GLY A 39 16.69 5.78 19.54
C GLY A 39 16.64 5.12 20.92
N LYS A 40 16.57 5.90 22.01
CA LYS A 40 16.44 5.38 23.39
C LYS A 40 15.03 4.88 23.70
N ARG A 41 14.02 5.39 22.97
CA ARG A 41 12.60 5.06 23.22
C ARG A 41 11.89 4.64 21.95
N ILE A 42 11.16 3.53 22.04
CA ILE A 42 10.28 3.03 20.98
C ILE A 42 8.95 3.78 21.04
N ILE A 43 8.46 4.22 19.88
CA ILE A 43 7.22 4.96 19.72
C ILE A 43 6.06 4.01 19.37
N ASN A 44 4.84 4.37 19.73
CA ASN A 44 3.61 3.66 19.34
C ASN A 44 3.15 4.08 17.93
N ASP A 45 2.60 3.16 17.15
CA ASP A 45 1.98 3.40 15.83
C ASP A 45 1.05 4.61 15.78
N ALA A 46 0.28 4.86 16.84
CA ALA A 46 -0.61 6.03 16.92
C ALA A 46 0.17 7.37 16.89
N LEU A 47 1.38 7.40 17.45
CA LEU A 47 2.28 8.55 17.39
C LEU A 47 3.02 8.60 16.05
N ILE A 48 3.39 7.45 15.46
CA ILE A 48 3.98 7.40 14.11
C ILE A 48 3.07 8.05 13.10
N LYS A 49 1.77 7.69 13.10
CA LYS A 49 0.77 8.29 12.20
C LYS A 49 0.65 9.80 12.36
N ARG A 50 0.64 10.30 13.61
CA ARG A 50 0.60 11.76 13.86
C ARG A 50 1.84 12.48 13.37
N ILE A 51 3.03 11.94 13.67
CA ILE A 51 4.30 12.51 13.24
C ILE A 51 4.36 12.51 11.71
N SER A 52 3.91 11.42 11.07
CA SER A 52 3.79 11.28 9.62
C SER A 52 2.88 12.36 9.03
N SER A 53 1.70 12.61 9.60
CA SER A 53 0.80 13.69 9.14
C SER A 53 1.38 15.10 9.32
N ILE A 54 2.18 15.32 10.38
CA ILE A 54 2.77 16.65 10.65
C ILE A 54 3.99 16.90 9.76
N LEU A 55 4.81 15.88 9.56
CA LEU A 55 6.02 15.96 8.78
C LEU A 55 5.77 15.63 7.30
N ASP A 56 4.55 15.28 6.90
CA ASP A 56 4.13 14.88 5.54
C ASP A 56 5.10 13.86 4.91
N ILE A 57 5.55 12.93 5.74
CA ILE A 57 6.44 11.84 5.33
C ILE A 57 5.81 10.53 5.71
N ASN A 58 5.85 9.56 4.81
CA ASN A 58 5.42 8.21 5.12
C ASN A 58 6.48 7.54 6.02
N LEU A 59 6.26 7.58 7.34
CA LEU A 59 7.12 6.90 8.31
C LEU A 59 6.86 5.38 8.36
N ASN A 60 5.78 4.89 7.77
CA ASN A 60 5.52 3.45 7.64
C ASN A 60 6.51 2.79 6.66
N GLU A 61 6.95 3.53 5.64
CA GLU A 61 8.02 3.15 4.70
C GLU A 61 9.33 2.78 5.42
N ALA A 62 9.58 3.35 6.61
CA ALA A 62 10.81 3.15 7.36
C ALA A 62 10.94 1.75 7.98
N MET A 63 9.85 0.99 7.99
CA MET A 63 9.86 -0.42 8.37
C MET A 63 10.16 -1.33 7.18
N LEU A 64 10.07 -0.83 5.94
CA LEU A 64 10.06 -1.66 4.74
C LEU A 64 11.26 -1.49 3.80
N GLU A 65 11.89 -0.31 3.67
CA GLU A 65 12.83 -0.13 2.54
C GLU A 65 14.24 0.32 2.94
N ASP A 66 15.20 -0.55 2.61
CA ASP A 66 16.40 -0.14 1.89
C ASP A 66 15.96 0.35 0.50
N GLU A 67 16.58 1.43 0.02
CA GLU A 67 16.36 2.13 -1.26
C GLU A 67 15.42 3.36 -1.21
N GLU A 68 16.05 4.53 -1.40
CA GLU A 68 15.46 5.82 -1.77
C GLU A 68 15.88 6.06 -3.25
N PRO A 69 15.13 6.81 -4.10
CA PRO A 69 14.66 8.15 -3.69
C PRO A 69 13.30 8.65 -4.21
N SER A 70 12.73 9.54 -3.39
CA SER A 70 11.94 10.74 -3.72
C SER A 70 10.84 10.64 -4.79
N PHE A 71 9.57 10.79 -4.37
CA PHE A 71 8.52 11.30 -5.23
C PHE A 71 7.65 12.32 -4.50
N ASP A 72 7.83 13.59 -4.89
CA ASP A 72 6.85 14.64 -4.67
C ASP A 72 5.64 14.38 -5.58
N ALA A 73 4.46 14.34 -4.94
CA ALA A 73 3.13 14.56 -5.51
C ALA A 73 2.55 13.53 -6.51
N GLU A 74 1.25 13.29 -6.25
CA GLU A 74 0.22 12.70 -7.12
C GLU A 74 0.01 11.18 -7.03
N VAL A 75 -0.98 10.85 -6.19
CA VAL A 75 -1.88 9.68 -6.28
C VAL A 75 -2.02 9.17 -7.71
N SER A 76 -1.34 8.07 -8.02
CA SER A 76 -1.80 7.13 -9.04
C SER A 76 -1.51 5.71 -8.58
N ASP A 77 -2.60 5.08 -8.18
CA ASP A 77 -2.85 3.64 -8.09
C ASP A 77 -2.13 2.88 -9.22
N GLN A 78 -0.95 2.32 -8.93
CA GLN A 78 -0.29 1.36 -9.80
C GLN A 78 0.23 0.20 -8.94
N ASN A 79 -0.36 -0.98 -9.18
CA ASN A 79 0.18 -2.28 -8.84
C ASN A 79 1.67 -2.36 -9.18
N THR A 80 2.54 -2.38 -8.17
CA THR A 80 3.91 -2.88 -8.32
C THR A 80 3.91 -4.36 -7.97
N GLU A 81 3.77 -5.22 -8.98
CA GLU A 81 4.05 -6.64 -8.85
C GLU A 81 5.57 -6.87 -8.84
N PRO A 82 6.12 -7.70 -7.94
CA PRO A 82 7.53 -8.10 -7.98
C PRO A 82 7.79 -9.04 -9.17
N GLU A 83 8.52 -8.55 -10.18
CA GLU A 83 8.64 -9.10 -11.54
C GLU A 83 9.35 -10.47 -11.70
N GLY A 84 9.87 -11.09 -10.64
CA GLY A 84 10.70 -12.30 -10.78
C GLY A 84 9.98 -13.61 -10.48
N ALA A 85 9.50 -13.74 -9.24
CA ALA A 85 8.99 -15.01 -8.74
C ALA A 85 7.54 -15.27 -9.17
N ASN A 86 6.76 -14.24 -9.51
CA ASN A 86 5.32 -14.42 -9.76
C ASN A 86 5.04 -15.15 -11.08
N ILE A 87 5.85 -14.89 -12.11
CA ILE A 87 5.59 -15.33 -13.49
C ILE A 87 5.67 -16.86 -13.64
N GLU A 88 6.65 -17.51 -13.00
CA GLU A 88 6.82 -18.96 -13.10
C GLU A 88 5.67 -19.72 -12.43
N TRP A 89 5.22 -19.25 -11.27
CA TRP A 89 4.09 -19.85 -10.55
C TRP A 89 2.75 -19.57 -11.24
N GLN A 90 2.55 -18.35 -11.78
CA GLN A 90 1.37 -18.02 -12.59
C GLN A 90 1.28 -18.92 -13.83
N SER A 91 2.40 -19.15 -14.51
CA SER A 91 2.44 -20.03 -15.68
C SER A 91 2.10 -21.48 -15.33
N ALA A 92 2.69 -22.01 -14.25
CA ALA A 92 2.45 -23.37 -13.79
C ALA A 92 0.99 -23.60 -13.33
N LEU A 93 0.37 -22.61 -12.70
CA LEU A 93 -0.98 -22.71 -12.14
C LEU A 93 -2.09 -22.33 -13.12
N SER A 94 -1.76 -21.80 -14.31
CA SER A 94 -2.73 -21.36 -15.33
C SER A 94 -3.72 -22.44 -15.81
N SER A 95 -3.33 -23.72 -15.70
CA SER A 95 -4.19 -24.87 -16.04
C SER A 95 -5.24 -25.18 -14.96
N ILE A 96 -4.98 -24.74 -13.72
CA ILE A 96 -5.81 -25.05 -12.54
C ILE A 96 -6.64 -23.83 -12.16
N ILE A 97 -6.04 -22.65 -12.19
CA ILE A 97 -6.64 -21.39 -11.75
C ILE A 97 -6.40 -20.34 -12.85
N LYS A 98 -7.47 -19.63 -13.22
CA LYS A 98 -7.44 -18.54 -14.19
C LYS A 98 -7.80 -17.23 -13.53
N ASP A 99 -7.06 -16.19 -13.91
CA ASP A 99 -7.34 -14.82 -13.50
C ASP A 99 -8.31 -14.19 -14.50
N VAL A 100 -9.50 -13.83 -14.02
CA VAL A 100 -10.56 -13.26 -14.84
C VAL A 100 -10.79 -11.80 -14.42
N PRO A 101 -10.64 -10.82 -15.32
CA PRO A 101 -10.84 -9.42 -14.97
C PRO A 101 -12.30 -9.11 -14.66
N VAL A 102 -12.50 -8.29 -13.64
CA VAL A 102 -13.79 -7.73 -13.23
C VAL A 102 -13.78 -6.26 -13.62
N TYR A 103 -14.62 -5.89 -14.59
CA TYR A 103 -14.77 -4.51 -15.05
C TYR A 103 -15.87 -3.76 -14.30
N ASP A 104 -15.84 -2.44 -14.38
CA ASP A 104 -16.99 -1.58 -14.07
C ASP A 104 -18.10 -1.76 -15.14
N ILE A 105 -19.30 -1.25 -14.86
CA ILE A 105 -20.48 -1.30 -15.75
C ILE A 105 -20.19 -0.75 -17.15
N ASN A 106 -19.32 0.24 -17.25
CA ASN A 106 -18.93 0.85 -18.52
C ASN A 106 -17.83 0.07 -19.27
N MET A 107 -17.30 -1.01 -18.69
CA MET A 107 -16.15 -1.78 -19.21
C MET A 107 -14.84 -0.99 -19.40
N ASP A 108 -14.78 0.26 -18.96
CA ASP A 108 -13.61 1.13 -19.17
C ASP A 108 -12.47 0.86 -18.17
N LYS A 109 -12.81 0.43 -16.95
CA LYS A 109 -11.84 0.20 -15.88
C LYS A 109 -11.94 -1.22 -15.34
N VAL A 110 -10.80 -1.90 -15.25
CA VAL A 110 -10.67 -3.14 -14.47
C VAL A 110 -10.63 -2.76 -12.98
N LEU A 111 -11.56 -3.30 -12.22
CA LEU A 111 -11.70 -3.05 -10.78
C LEU A 111 -10.93 -4.08 -9.95
N GLU A 112 -10.90 -5.34 -10.39
CA GLU A 112 -10.30 -6.46 -9.66
C GLU A 112 -10.05 -7.64 -10.62
N TYR A 113 -9.25 -8.62 -10.19
CA TYR A 113 -9.11 -9.93 -10.85
C TYR A 113 -9.68 -11.03 -9.95
N LYS A 114 -10.52 -11.89 -10.51
CA LYS A 114 -11.10 -13.03 -9.80
C LYS A 114 -10.38 -14.31 -10.20
N HIS A 115 -9.84 -15.02 -9.21
CA HIS A 115 -9.18 -16.31 -9.39
C HIS A 115 -10.22 -17.43 -9.41
N LEU A 116 -10.40 -18.09 -10.56
CA LEU A 116 -11.41 -19.13 -10.73
C LEU A 116 -10.80 -20.48 -11.12
N PRO A 117 -11.27 -21.59 -10.53
CA PRO A 117 -10.80 -22.91 -10.89
C PRO A 117 -11.33 -23.32 -12.26
N ILE A 118 -10.47 -23.96 -13.05
CA ILE A 118 -10.87 -24.58 -14.31
C ILE A 118 -11.30 -26.02 -14.01
N VAL A 119 -12.58 -26.33 -14.23
CA VAL A 119 -13.13 -27.68 -14.05
C VAL A 119 -13.61 -28.18 -15.40
N GLY A 120 -13.00 -29.26 -15.91
CA GLY A 120 -13.37 -29.83 -17.21
C GLY A 120 -13.15 -28.85 -18.38
N ASN A 121 -12.03 -28.12 -18.36
CA ASN A 121 -11.65 -27.12 -19.37
C ASN A 121 -12.63 -25.92 -19.48
N LYS A 122 -13.40 -25.67 -18.42
CA LYS A 122 -14.41 -24.61 -18.36
C LYS A 122 -14.39 -23.90 -17.00
N ILE A 123 -14.78 -22.63 -17.01
CA ILE A 123 -15.05 -21.84 -15.79
C ILE A 123 -16.54 -21.57 -15.78
N GLU A 124 -17.24 -22.03 -14.74
CA GLU A 124 -18.71 -21.90 -14.62
C GLU A 124 -19.49 -22.35 -15.89
N GLY A 125 -18.96 -23.34 -16.64
CA GLY A 125 -19.58 -23.86 -17.86
C GLY A 125 -19.22 -23.11 -19.16
N HIS A 126 -18.49 -22.01 -19.06
CA HIS A 126 -18.06 -21.16 -20.17
C HIS A 126 -16.58 -21.36 -20.51
N ASN A 127 -16.18 -20.87 -21.69
CA ASN A 127 -14.79 -20.93 -22.12
C ASN A 127 -13.94 -19.94 -21.29
N PRO A 128 -12.83 -20.38 -20.67
CA PRO A 128 -12.02 -19.55 -19.79
C PRO A 128 -11.41 -18.30 -20.46
N ASP A 129 -11.13 -18.34 -21.77
CA ASP A 129 -10.46 -17.23 -22.47
C ASP A 129 -11.41 -16.12 -22.93
N ARG A 130 -12.73 -16.30 -22.78
CA ARG A 130 -13.75 -15.32 -23.18
C ARG A 130 -14.64 -14.90 -22.02
N LEU A 131 -14.15 -15.06 -20.80
CA LEU A 131 -14.89 -14.74 -19.60
C LEU A 131 -14.43 -13.39 -19.07
N VAL A 132 -15.39 -12.55 -18.71
CA VAL A 132 -15.19 -11.30 -17.96
C VAL A 132 -16.33 -11.16 -16.97
N TYR A 133 -16.06 -10.56 -15.82
CA TYR A 133 -17.12 -10.17 -14.89
C TYR A 133 -17.36 -8.66 -14.98
N ILE A 134 -18.57 -8.25 -14.68
CA ILE A 134 -18.95 -6.84 -14.59
C ILE A 134 -19.49 -6.62 -13.17
N LYS A 135 -18.91 -5.67 -12.44
CA LYS A 135 -19.39 -5.28 -11.12
C LYS A 135 -20.54 -4.29 -11.28
N VAL A 136 -21.74 -4.70 -10.91
CA VAL A 136 -22.94 -3.85 -10.96
C VAL A 136 -23.25 -3.37 -9.53
N PRO A 137 -23.39 -2.05 -9.29
CA PRO A 137 -23.63 -1.49 -7.95
C PRO A 137 -25.08 -1.67 -7.45
N ASP A 138 -26.00 -2.08 -8.31
CA ASP A 138 -27.43 -2.24 -7.99
C ASP A 138 -27.96 -3.64 -8.35
N ASN A 139 -28.98 -4.10 -7.63
CA ASN A 139 -29.66 -5.38 -7.80
C ASN A 139 -30.53 -5.47 -9.08
N SER A 140 -30.31 -4.56 -10.04
CA SER A 140 -31.15 -4.36 -11.23
C SER A 140 -31.11 -5.51 -12.25
N MET A 141 -30.24 -6.51 -12.04
CA MET A 141 -30.10 -7.72 -12.88
C MET A 141 -30.51 -9.02 -12.17
N ARG A 142 -31.24 -8.96 -11.04
CA ARG A 142 -31.98 -10.13 -10.53
C ARG A 142 -33.29 -10.27 -11.31
N GLY A 143 -33.20 -10.92 -12.47
CA GLY A 143 -34.33 -11.56 -13.14
C GLY A 143 -34.64 -12.91 -12.52
#